data_AF-A0A7V2IA96-F1
#
_entry.id   AF-A0A7V2IA96-F1
#
_cell.length_a   1.000
_cell.length_b   1.000
_cell.length_c   1.000
_cell.angle_alpha   90.00
_cell.angle_beta   90.00
_cell.angle_gamma   90.00
#
_symmetry.space_group_name_H-M   'P 1'
#
loop_
_entity.id
_entity.type
_entity.pdbx_description
1 polymer ?
#
loop_
_entity_poly.entity_id
_entity_poly.type
_entity_poly.pdbx_seq_one_letter_code
_entity_poly.pdbx_strand_id
1 'polypeptide(L)' 'MARTRVRLTFPAHLIQEPILYRLVKDFDIVINVRRADVKADYGWVALEMEADEPVLERGVAWLRERGVQVDPIERDVIVP' A
#
# COMPACT_ATOMS: atom_id res chain seq x y z
N MET A 1 16.90 -4.07 -4.11
CA MET A 1 15.55 -3.60 -3.76
C MET A 1 14.50 -4.57 -4.27
N ALA A 2 13.59 -4.97 -3.40
CA ALA A 2 12.47 -5.83 -3.70
C ALA A 2 11.26 -5.00 -4.17
N ARG A 3 10.35 -5.62 -4.92
CA ARG A 3 9.11 -5.00 -5.40
C ARG A 3 7.92 -5.87 -5.04
N THR A 4 6.91 -5.27 -4.43
CA THR A 4 5.63 -5.95 -4.14
C THR A 4 4.45 -5.14 -4.65
N ARG A 5 3.39 -5.81 -5.05
CA ARG A 5 2.14 -5.19 -5.49
C ARG A 5 1.05 -5.49 -4.48
N VAL A 6 0.42 -4.45 -3.99
CA VAL A 6 -0.59 -4.55 -2.95
C VAL A 6 -1.77 -3.67 -3.29
N ARG A 7 -2.93 -4.10 -2.84
CA ARG A 7 -4.10 -3.25 -2.70
C ARG A 7 -4.19 -2.80 -1.25
N LEU A 8 -4.20 -1.49 -1.06
CA LEU A 8 -4.47 -0.84 0.20
C LEU A 8 -5.93 -0.42 0.22
N THR A 9 -6.67 -0.82 1.26
CA THR A 9 -8.06 -0.40 1.46
C THR A 9 -8.17 0.43 2.74
N PHE A 10 -8.72 1.63 2.61
CA PHE A 10 -8.76 2.65 3.66
C PHE A 10 -10.19 2.80 4.21
N PRO A 11 -10.41 2.65 5.52
CA PRO A 11 -11.66 3.04 6.16
C PRO A 11 -11.84 4.57 6.13
N ALA A 12 -13.09 5.04 6.23
CA ALA A 12 -13.46 6.46 6.14
C ALA A 12 -12.54 7.42 6.91
N HIS A 13 -12.20 7.07 8.15
CA HIS A 13 -11.40 7.92 9.04
C HIS A 13 -9.92 8.04 8.62
N LEU A 14 -9.41 7.17 7.76
CA LEU A 14 -8.02 7.24 7.25
C LEU A 14 -7.92 7.87 5.87
N ILE A 15 -9.03 8.17 5.20
CA ILE A 15 -9.01 8.74 3.84
C ILE A 15 -8.39 10.15 3.83
N GLN A 16 -8.55 10.90 4.92
CA GLN A 16 -7.99 12.24 5.07
C GLN A 16 -6.56 12.23 5.63
N GLU A 17 -6.01 11.06 5.97
CA GLU A 17 -4.67 10.93 6.53
C GLU A 17 -3.63 10.77 5.41
N PRO A 18 -2.44 11.40 5.51
CA PRO A 18 -1.40 11.33 4.49
C PRO A 18 -0.59 10.03 4.56
N ILE A 19 -1.27 8.88 4.56
CA ILE A 19 -0.65 7.56 4.81
C ILE A 19 0.41 7.22 3.76
N LEU A 20 0.12 7.39 2.47
CA LEU A 20 1.08 7.10 1.41
C LEU A 20 2.31 8.00 1.48
N TYR A 21 2.13 9.27 1.85
CA TYR A 21 3.23 10.20 2.05
C TYR A 21 4.13 9.75 3.20
N ARG A 22 3.57 9.26 4.31
CA ARG A 22 4.36 8.73 5.43
C ARG A 22 5.17 7.49 5.06
N LEU A 23 4.67 6.62 4.19
CA LEU A 23 5.47 5.50 3.67
C LEU A 23 6.74 5.99 2.95
N VAL A 24 6.60 7.04 2.13
CA VAL A 24 7.75 7.65 1.44
C VAL A 24 8.68 8.33 2.43
N LYS A 25 8.15 9.17 3.33
CA LYS A 25 8.99 10.02 4.19
C LYS A 25 9.61 9.29 5.38
N ASP A 26 8.90 8.36 6.00
CA ASP A 26 9.32 7.73 7.26
C ASP A 26 10.04 6.40 7.03
N PHE A 27 9.80 5.76 5.89
CA PHE A 27 10.36 4.44 5.56
C PHE A 27 11.21 4.43 4.29
N ASP A 28 11.28 5.53 3.52
CA ASP A 28 11.96 5.59 2.23
C ASP A 28 11.42 4.55 1.22
N ILE A 29 10.12 4.23 1.30
CA ILE A 29 9.48 3.32 0.34
C ILE A 29 9.05 4.09 -0.90
N VAL A 30 9.59 3.70 -2.05
CA VAL A 30 9.16 4.23 -3.34
C VAL A 30 7.82 3.60 -3.70
N ILE A 31 6.85 4.44 -4.07
CA ILE A 31 5.50 4.01 -4.43
C ILE A 31 5.19 4.34 -5.89
N ASN A 32 4.53 3.42 -6.58
CA ASN A 32 4.00 3.64 -7.92
C ASN A 32 2.52 3.21 -7.96
N VAL A 33 1.62 4.20 -8.04
CA VAL A 33 0.17 3.97 -8.06
C VAL A 33 -0.26 3.46 -9.44
N ARG A 34 -0.98 2.34 -9.45
CA ARG A 34 -1.49 1.71 -10.68
C ARG A 34 -2.96 2.04 -10.91
N ARG A 35 -3.78 1.93 -9.86
CA ARG A 35 -5.20 2.26 -9.86
C ARG A 35 -5.62 2.75 -8.47
N ALA A 36 -6.59 3.64 -8.41
CA ALA A 36 -7.18 4.10 -7.16
C ALA A 36 -8.64 4.49 -7.39
N ASP A 37 -9.47 4.29 -6.37
CA ASP A 37 -10.80 4.89 -6.25
C ASP A 37 -10.90 5.45 -4.83
N VAL A 38 -11.16 6.74 -4.70
CA VAL A 38 -11.22 7.44 -3.42
C VAL A 38 -12.51 8.24 -3.37
N LYS A 39 -13.33 7.95 -2.38
CA LYS A 39 -14.61 8.61 -2.09
C LYS A 39 -14.57 9.18 -0.68
N ALA A 40 -15.65 9.85 -0.27
CA ALA A 40 -15.71 10.49 1.04
C ALA A 40 -15.70 9.49 2.21
N ASP A 41 -16.22 8.28 2.00
CA ASP A 41 -16.48 7.26 3.02
C ASP A 41 -15.66 5.96 2.83
N TYR A 42 -15.08 5.77 1.65
CA TYR A 42 -14.29 4.59 1.31
C TYR A 42 -13.24 4.91 0.25
N GLY A 43 -12.07 4.28 0.34
CA GLY A 43 -11.05 4.39 -0.69
C GLY A 43 -10.17 3.16 -0.77
N TRP A 44 -9.67 2.87 -1.97
CA TRP A 44 -8.63 1.86 -2.16
C TRP A 44 -7.62 2.31 -3.21
N VAL A 45 -6.40 1.82 -3.05
CA VAL A 45 -5.28 2.10 -3.95
C VAL A 45 -4.53 0.80 -4.24
N ALA A 46 -4.48 0.42 -5.51
CA ALA A 46 -3.59 -0.62 -6.01
C ALA A 46 -2.26 0.03 -6.44
N LEU A 47 -1.18 -0.35 -5.78
CA LEU A 47 0.15 0.24 -6.01
C LEU A 47 1.25 -0.81 -5.94
N GLU A 48 2.41 -0.42 -6.47
CA GLU A 48 3.67 -1.14 -6.32
C GLU A 48 4.53 -0.40 -5.29
N MET A 49 5.13 -1.15 -4.36
CA MET A 49 6.07 -0.66 -3.35
C MET A 49 7.45 -1.22 -3.66
N GLU A 50 8.48 -0.36 -3.62
CA GLU A 50 9.87 -0.71 -3.83
C GLU A 50 10.73 -0.16 -2.69
N ALA A 51 11.44 -1.06 -2.01
CA ALA A 51 12.45 -0.78 -0.99
C ALA A 51 13.25 -2.07 -0.70
N ASP A 52 14.15 -2.05 0.27
CA ASP A 52 14.72 -3.28 0.79
C ASP A 52 13.68 -4.11 1.56
N GLU A 53 13.81 -5.43 1.54
CA GLU A 53 12.80 -6.36 2.06
C GLU A 53 12.44 -6.09 3.54
N PRO A 54 13.39 -5.85 4.47
CA PRO A 54 13.05 -5.50 5.86
C PRO A 54 12.30 -4.16 5.98
N VAL A 55 12.48 -3.24 5.03
CA VAL A 55 11.79 -1.95 5.01
C VAL A 55 10.35 -2.14 4.55
N LEU A 56 10.14 -2.95 3.50
CA LEU A 56 8.80 -3.33 3.02
C LEU A 56 8.00 -4.02 4.12
N GLU A 57 8.60 -4.97 4.85
CA GLU A 57 7.94 -5.67 5.96
C GLU A 57 7.49 -4.70 7.06
N ARG A 58 8.38 -3.78 7.49
CA ARG A 58 8.03 -2.75 8.48
C ARG A 58 6.93 -1.81 7.99
N GLY A 59 6.99 -1.38 6.73
CA GLY A 59 5.97 -0.51 6.14
C GLY A 59 4.60 -1.19 6.07
N VAL A 60 4.56 -2.48 5.69
CA VAL A 60 3.33 -3.28 5.68
C VAL A 60 2.77 -3.50 7.09
N ALA A 61 3.63 -3.79 8.07
CA ALA A 61 3.21 -3.91 9.47
C ALA A 61 2.60 -2.60 9.98
N TRP A 62 3.26 -1.47 9.72
CA TRP A 62 2.78 -0.14 10.11
C TRP A 62 1.42 0.21 9.48
N LEU A 63 1.19 -0.13 8.20
CA LEU A 63 -0.10 0.05 7.55
C LEU A 63 -1.22 -0.74 8.27
N ARG A 64 -0.95 -2.00 8.60
CA ARG A 64 -1.91 -2.86 9.31
C ARG A 64 -2.20 -2.35 10.72
N GLU A 65 -1.18 -1.91 11.45
CA GLU A 65 -1.34 -1.28 12.78
C GLU A 65 -2.20 -0.02 12.73
N ARG A 66 -2.11 0.76 11.65
CA ARG A 66 -2.96 1.94 11.41
C ARG A 66 -4.40 1.58 11.04
N GLY A 67 -4.71 0.31 10.78
CA GLY A 67 -6.03 -0.16 10.35
C GLY A 67 -6.25 -0.13 8.83
N VAL A 68 -5.18 0.05 8.03
CA VAL A 68 -5.24 -0.12 6.58
C VAL A 68 -5.21 -1.61 6.25
N GLN A 69 -6.18 -2.08 5.47
CA GLN A 69 -6.15 -3.45 4.96
C GLN A 69 -5.15 -3.54 3.81
N VAL A 70 -4.24 -4.51 3.89
CA VAL A 70 -3.17 -4.74 2.92
C VAL A 70 -3.33 -6.13 2.32
N ASP A 71 -3.80 -6.18 1.07
CA ASP A 71 -3.98 -7.44 0.33
C ASP A 71 -2.92 -7.53 -0.78
N PRO A 72 -2.23 -8.67 -0.93
CA PRO A 72 -1.36 -8.88 -2.08
C PRO A 72 -2.21 -8.85 -3.35
N ILE A 73 -1.71 -8.16 -4.37
CA ILE A 73 -2.23 -8.35 -5.72
C ILE A 73 -1.50 -9.59 -6.23
N GLU A 74 -2.14 -10.74 -6.08
CA GLU A 74 -1.68 -11.95 -6.76
C GLU A 74 -1.48 -11.58 -8.23
N ARG A 75 -0.28 -11.85 -8.75
CA ARG A 75 -0.05 -11.75 -10.19
C ARG A 75 -1.15 -12.55 -10.86
N ASP A 76 -1.66 -12.08 -11.99
CA ASP A 76 -2.20 -12.96 -13.02
C ASP A 76 -1.19 -14.11 -13.18
N VAL A 77 -1.44 -15.23 -12.50
CA VAL A 77 -0.76 -16.48 -12.81
C VAL A 77 -1.42 -16.87 -14.12
N ILE A 78 -0.80 -16.51 -15.24
CA ILE A 78 -1.01 -17.24 -16.48
C ILE A 78 -0.43 -18.62 -16.18
N VAL A 79 -1.29 -19.53 -15.72
CA VAL A 79 -0.95 -20.95 -15.70
C VAL A 79 -0.81 -21.35 -17.17
N PRO A 80 0.36 -21.88 -17.60
CA PRO A 80 0.55 -22.38 -18.96
C PRO A 80 -0.48 -23.44 -19.35
#